data_AF-A0A420YXL5-F1
#
_entry.id   AF-A0A420YXL5-F1
#
_cell.length_a   1.000
_cell.length_b   1.000
_cell.length_c   1.000
_cell.angle_alpha   90.00
_cell.angle_beta   90.00
_cell.angle_gamma   90.00
#
_symmetry.space_group_name_H-M   'P 1'
#
loop_
_entity.id
_entity.type
_entity.pdbx_description
1 polymer ?
#
loop_
_entity_poly.entity_id
_entity_poly.type
_entity_poly.pdbx_seq_one_letter_code
_entity_poly.pdbx_strand_id
1 'polypeptide(L)'
;RQNLNTSLPHILSAIIVAPIVEEMFYRHVLLRLFLRTYRSPLLAILYSAILFTMLHGQILIKPILIVPYLTSGIVLGYLYYKSNSVWFCILMHSLANAAGYLSLVLFF
;
A
#
# COMPACT_ATOMS: atom_id res chain seq x y z
N ARG A 1 21.29 15.21 -7.10
CA ARG A 1 20.88 14.57 -5.83
C ARG A 1 19.44 14.96 -5.58
N GLN A 2 18.49 14.02 -5.55
CA GLN A 2 17.15 14.34 -5.05
C GLN A 2 17.32 14.77 -3.59
N ASN A 3 16.86 15.97 -3.22
CA ASN A 3 16.71 16.35 -1.82
C ASN A 3 15.63 15.46 -1.23
N LEU A 4 16.01 14.25 -0.80
CA LEU A 4 15.19 13.44 0.08
C LEU A 4 15.09 14.26 1.36
N ASN A 5 13.94 14.88 1.61
CA ASN A 5 13.66 15.47 2.90
C ASN A 5 13.50 14.33 3.91
N THR A 6 14.63 13.80 4.39
CA THR A 6 14.74 12.75 5.41
C THR A 6 14.45 13.28 6.81
N SER A 7 13.75 14.40 6.92
CA SER A 7 13.32 14.90 8.22
C SER A 7 12.41 13.87 8.87
N LEU A 8 12.59 13.66 10.18
CA LEU A 8 11.81 12.71 10.98
C LEU A 8 10.29 12.78 10.71
N PRO A 9 9.64 13.96 10.56
CA PRO A 9 8.21 14.04 10.25
C PRO A 9 7.81 13.37 8.93
N HIS A 10 8.62 13.50 7.87
CA HIS A 10 8.33 12.86 6.58
C HIS A 10 8.41 11.34 6.66
N ILE A 11 9.41 10.82 7.39
CA ILE A 11 9.59 9.38 7.59
C ILE A 11 8.39 8.81 8.38
N LEU A 12 8.01 9.46 9.48
CA LEU A 12 6.84 9.07 10.27
C LEU A 12 5.54 9.14 9.46
N SER A 13 5.39 10.17 8.62
CA SER A 13 4.24 10.28 7.72
C SER A 13 4.17 9.10 6.75
N ALA A 14 5.29 8.70 6.14
CA ALA A 14 5.32 7.62 5.16
C ALA A 14 5.16 6.22 5.77
N ILE A 15 5.60 6.03 7.03
CA ILE A 15 5.53 4.73 7.72
C ILE A 15 4.21 4.56 8.47
N ILE A 16 3.60 5.63 8.99
CA ILE A 16 2.43 5.54 9.87
C ILE A 16 1.21 6.17 9.22
N VAL A 17 1.28 7.46 8.91
CA VAL A 17 0.09 8.24 8.49
C VAL A 17 -0.42 7.76 7.12
N ALA A 18 0.49 7.58 6.15
CA ALA A 18 0.13 7.14 4.81
C ALA A 18 -0.52 5.74 4.83
N PRO A 19 0.05 4.70 5.47
CA PRO A 19 -0.61 3.40 5.60
C PRO A 19 -1.99 3.45 6.26
N ILE A 20 -2.20 4.29 7.28
CA ILE A 20 -3.52 4.45 7.90
C ILE A 20 -4.54 4.94 6.85
N VAL A 21 -4.24 6.05 6.18
CA VAL A 21 -5.14 6.66 5.21
C VAL A 21 -5.38 5.72 4.02
N GLU A 22 -4.32 5.14 3.48
CA GLU A 22 -4.38 4.25 2.34
C GLU A 22 -5.19 2.99 2.65
N GLU A 23 -4.92 2.30 3.75
CA GLU A 23 -5.65 1.06 4.08
C GLU A 23 -7.11 1.33 4.45
N MET A 24 -7.42 2.46 5.10
CA MET A 24 -8.81 2.88 5.31
C MET A 24 -9.55 3.08 3.98
N PHE A 25 -8.93 3.75 3.01
CA PHE A 25 -9.57 3.99 1.72
C PHE A 25 -9.63 2.72 0.85
N TYR A 26 -8.49 2.09 0.59
CA TYR A 26 -8.42 0.97 -0.35
C TYR A 26 -9.02 -0.31 0.20
N ARG A 27 -8.89 -0.60 1.49
CA ARG A 27 -9.42 -1.86 2.07
C ARG A 27 -10.80 -1.68 2.66
N HIS A 28 -10.97 -0.71 3.55
CA HIS A 28 -12.24 -0.56 4.24
C HIS A 28 -13.35 -0.06 3.33
N VAL A 29 -13.05 0.86 2.40
CA VAL A 29 -14.02 1.42 1.45
C VAL A 29 -14.01 0.66 0.12
N LEU A 30 -12.95 0.76 -0.68
CA LEU A 30 -12.94 0.27 -2.06
C LEU A 30 -13.05 -1.25 -2.16
N LEU A 31 -12.15 -2.00 -1.51
CA LEU A 31 -12.17 -3.46 -1.59
C LEU A 31 -13.45 -4.03 -1.00
N ARG A 32 -13.96 -3.47 0.11
CA ARG A 32 -15.26 -3.87 0.69
C ARG A 32 -16.41 -3.63 -0.30
N LEU A 33 -16.41 -2.51 -1.02
CA LEU A 33 -17.38 -2.24 -2.08
C LEU A 33 -17.25 -3.28 -3.20
N PHE A 34 -16.05 -3.52 -3.71
CA PHE A 34 -15.81 -4.50 -4.78
C PHE A 34 -16.18 -5.94 -4.38
N LEU A 35 -15.92 -6.35 -3.14
CA LEU A 35 -16.34 -7.66 -2.62
C LEU A 35 -17.87 -7.81 -2.56
N ARG A 36 -18.62 -6.70 -2.46
CA ARG A 36 -20.09 -6.70 -2.54
C ARG A 36 -20.60 -6.65 -3.98
N THR A 37 -19.86 -6.02 -4.88
CA THR A 37 -20.24 -5.84 -6.29
C THR A 37 -19.91 -7.06 -7.15
N TYR A 38 -18.72 -7.64 -6.99
CA TYR A 38 -18.23 -8.75 -7.79
C TYR A 38 -18.41 -10.08 -7.06
N ARG A 39 -18.78 -11.14 -7.80
CA ARG A 39 -18.85 -12.51 -7.22
C ARG A 39 -17.48 -13.13 -6.96
N SER A 40 -16.43 -12.68 -7.64
CA SER A 40 -15.09 -13.23 -7.49
C SER A 40 -14.24 -12.36 -6.56
N PRO A 41 -13.82 -12.87 -5.39
CA PRO A 41 -12.92 -12.15 -4.49
C PRO A 41 -11.59 -11.78 -5.14
N LEU A 42 -11.10 -12.65 -6.03
CA LEU A 42 -9.86 -12.40 -6.77
C LEU A 42 -9.98 -11.15 -7.64
N LEU A 43 -11.09 -10.99 -8.38
CA LEU A 43 -11.31 -9.79 -9.19
C LEU A 43 -11.41 -8.52 -8.34
N ALA A 44 -12.10 -8.59 -7.19
CA ALA A 44 -12.18 -7.47 -6.26
C ALA A 44 -10.80 -7.05 -5.73
N ILE A 45 -9.96 -8.01 -5.36
CA ILE A 45 -8.59 -7.76 -4.90
C ILE A 45 -7.75 -7.16 -6.04
N LEU A 46 -7.81 -7.71 -7.24
CA LEU A 46 -7.03 -7.23 -8.39
C LEU A 46 -7.43 -5.80 -8.76
N TYR A 47 -8.71 -5.48 -8.84
CA TYR A 47 -9.15 -4.11 -9.13
C TYR A 47 -8.74 -3.12 -8.04
N SER A 48 -8.86 -3.49 -6.77
CA SER A 48 -8.36 -2.66 -5.67
C SER A 48 -6.85 -2.44 -5.75
N ALA A 49 -6.07 -3.47 -6.09
CA ALA A 49 -4.62 -3.39 -6.19
C ALA A 49 -4.14 -2.57 -7.38
N ILE A 50 -4.84 -2.65 -8.51
CA ILE A 50 -4.58 -1.83 -9.70
C ILE A 50 -4.82 -0.36 -9.37
N LEU A 51 -5.96 -0.01 -8.75
CA LEU A 51 -6.25 1.37 -8.36
C LEU A 51 -5.24 1.90 -7.33
N PHE A 52 -4.88 1.08 -6.35
CA PHE A 52 -3.80 1.40 -5.40
C PHE A 52 -2.51 1.77 -6.13
N THR A 53 -2.08 0.95 -7.07
CA THR A 53 -0.85 1.18 -7.85
C THR A 53 -0.93 2.42 -8.72
N MET A 54 -2.04 2.62 -9.46
CA MET A 54 -2.21 3.74 -10.38
C MET A 54 -2.18 5.11 -9.69
N LEU A 55 -2.62 5.17 -8.44
CA LEU A 55 -2.63 6.40 -7.64
C LEU A 55 -1.31 6.68 -6.92
N HIS A 56 -0.32 5.77 -7.00
CA HIS A 56 1.05 6.04 -6.59
C HIS A 56 1.80 6.80 -7.68
N GLY A 57 1.73 8.13 -7.67
CA GLY A 57 2.26 9.00 -8.73
C GLY A 57 3.75 8.81 -9.06
N GLN A 58 4.53 8.19 -8.17
CA GLN A 58 5.94 7.85 -8.39
C GLN A 58 6.14 6.92 -9.60
N ILE A 59 5.14 6.11 -9.97
CA ILE A 59 5.22 5.21 -11.12
C ILE A 59 5.41 5.95 -12.44
N LEU A 60 4.95 7.21 -12.53
CA LEU A 60 5.10 8.03 -13.74
C LEU A 60 6.57 8.37 -14.01
N ILE A 61 7.37 8.52 -12.96
CA ILE A 61 8.79 8.88 -13.03
C ILE A 61 9.67 7.62 -12.96
N LYS A 62 9.24 6.61 -12.19
CA LYS A 62 9.96 5.34 -11.97
C LYS A 62 9.02 4.15 -12.19
N PRO A 63 8.79 3.73 -13.45
CA PRO A 63 7.88 2.63 -13.77
C PRO A 63 8.25 1.29 -13.11
N ILE A 64 9.52 1.10 -12.75
CA ILE A 64 9.98 -0.07 -11.99
C ILE A 64 9.23 -0.26 -10.65
N LEU A 65 8.64 0.81 -10.10
CA LEU A 65 7.85 0.77 -8.86
C LEU A 65 6.44 0.17 -9.06
N ILE A 66 5.97 -0.03 -10.29
CA ILE A 66 4.66 -0.65 -10.56
C ILE A 66 4.60 -2.05 -9.95
N VAL A 67 5.65 -2.86 -10.13
CA VAL A 67 5.70 -4.24 -9.62
C VAL A 67 5.58 -4.30 -8.10
N PRO A 68 6.40 -3.59 -7.30
CA PRO A 68 6.25 -3.63 -5.84
C PRO A 68 4.93 -3.04 -5.36
N TYR A 69 4.42 -1.95 -5.94
CA TYR A 69 3.12 -1.40 -5.53
C TYR A 69 1.95 -2.34 -5.84
N LEU A 70 1.94 -2.97 -7.02
CA LEU A 70 0.90 -3.94 -7.39
C LEU A 70 0.96 -5.18 -6.51
N THR A 71 2.15 -5.69 -6.27
CA THR A 71 2.35 -6.87 -5.41
C THR A 71 1.91 -6.58 -3.97
N SER A 72 2.30 -5.44 -3.40
CA SER A 72 1.83 -5.00 -2.08
C SER A 72 0.31 -4.82 -2.05
N GLY A 73 -0.26 -4.22 -3.11
CA GLY A 73 -1.70 -4.05 -3.28
C GLY A 73 -2.45 -5.39 -3.20
N ILE A 74 -1.97 -6.39 -3.94
CA ILE A 74 -2.54 -7.75 -3.97
C ILE A 74 -2.40 -8.42 -2.60
N VAL A 75 -1.20 -8.40 -2.01
CA VAL A 75 -0.92 -9.05 -0.72
C VAL A 75 -1.81 -8.46 0.38
N LEU A 76 -1.82 -7.13 0.54
CA LEU A 76 -2.64 -6.46 1.55
C LEU A 76 -4.14 -6.65 1.28
N GLY A 77 -4.57 -6.69 0.01
CA GLY A 77 -5.94 -7.01 -0.36
C GLY A 77 -6.35 -8.42 0.04
N TYR A 78 -5.48 -9.40 -0.19
CA TYR A 78 -5.69 -10.78 0.26
C TYR A 78 -5.71 -10.90 1.78
N LEU A 79 -4.80 -10.22 2.49
CA LEU A 79 -4.78 -10.19 3.96
C LEU A 79 -6.07 -9.60 4.52
N TYR A 80 -6.58 -8.51 3.93
CA TYR A 80 -7.86 -7.94 4.34
C TYR A 80 -9.01 -8.91 4.07
N TYR A 81 -9.06 -9.53 2.89
CA TYR A 81 -10.08 -10.52 2.55
C TYR A 81 -10.10 -11.69 3.53
N LYS A 82 -8.93 -12.15 3.97
CA LYS A 82 -8.81 -13.29 4.89
C LYS A 82 -9.04 -12.93 6.36
N SER A 83 -8.56 -11.76 6.80
CA SER A 83 -8.60 -11.34 8.21
C SER A 83 -9.81 -10.48 8.57
N ASN A 84 -10.45 -9.84 7.58
CA ASN A 84 -11.48 -8.81 7.76
C ASN A 84 -11.07 -7.69 8.73
N SER A 85 -9.76 -7.41 8.86
CA SER A 85 -9.21 -6.44 9.80
C SER A 85 -8.38 -5.38 9.08
N VAL A 86 -8.86 -4.14 9.09
CA VAL A 86 -8.10 -3.00 8.53
C VAL A 86 -6.86 -2.69 9.37
N TRP A 87 -6.94 -2.88 10.70
CA TRP A 87 -5.81 -2.64 11.61
C TRP A 87 -4.65 -3.59 11.35
N PHE A 88 -4.95 -4.85 11.00
CA PHE A 88 -3.93 -5.81 10.60
C PHE A 88 -3.24 -5.38 9.31
N CYS A 89 -3.99 -4.92 8.31
CA CYS A 89 -3.42 -4.38 7.07
C CYS A 89 -2.57 -3.12 7.31
N ILE A 90 -3.03 -2.20 8.16
CA ILE A 90 -2.26 -0.99 8.54
C ILE A 90 -0.91 -1.40 9.14
N LEU A 91 -0.92 -2.32 10.10
CA LEU A 91 0.31 -2.80 10.73
C LEU A 91 1.27 -3.42 9.71
N MET A 92 0.77 -4.32 8.85
CA MET A 92 1.59 -4.99 7.85
C MET A 92 2.16 -4.02 6.81
N HIS A 93 1.35 -3.03 6.39
CA HIS A 93 1.79 -2.00 5.45
C HIS A 93 2.82 -1.07 6.10
N SER A 94 2.60 -0.61 7.33
CA SER A 94 3.58 0.17 8.09
C SER A 94 4.91 -0.57 8.26
N LEU A 95 4.88 -1.87 8.58
CA LEU A 95 6.08 -2.70 8.69
C LEU A 95 6.82 -2.82 7.35
N ALA A 96 6.09 -3.01 6.25
CA ALA A 96 6.68 -3.05 4.91
C ALA A 96 7.34 -1.71 4.52
N ASN A 97 6.69 -0.58 4.83
CA ASN A 97 7.26 0.75 4.58
C ASN A 97 8.51 0.99 5.45
N ALA A 98 8.46 0.62 6.74
CA ALA A 98 9.61 0.73 7.64
C ALA A 98 10.80 -0.11 7.14
N ALA A 99 10.55 -1.35 6.71
CA ALA A 99 11.59 -2.22 6.14
C ALA A 99 12.18 -1.62 4.84
N GLY A 100 11.35 -1.01 4.00
CA GLY A 100 11.80 -0.29 2.80
C GLY A 100 12.71 0.89 3.11
N TYR A 101 12.34 1.73 4.09
CA TYR A 101 13.19 2.82 4.56
C TYR A 101 14.49 2.33 5.19
N LEU A 102 14.44 1.28 6.00
CA LEU A 102 15.64 0.69 6.61
C LEU A 102 16.59 0.15 5.54
N SER A 103 16.08 -0.54 4.52
CA SER A 103 16.87 -1.01 3.38
C SER A 103 17.54 0.15 2.65
N LEU A 104 16.80 1.25 2.44
CA LEU A 104 17.37 2.45 1.83
C LEU A 104 18.54 3.02 2.65
N VAL A 105 18.44 3.05 3.98
CA VAL A 105 19.50 3.58 4.86
C VAL A 105 20.71 2.65 4.98
N LEU A 106 20.51 1.33 4.91
CA LEU A 106 21.60 0.35 5.10
C LEU A 106 22.40 0.09 3.81
N PHE A 107 21.76 0.17 2.64
CA PHE A 107 22.34 -0.24 1.37
C PHE A 107 22.62 0.91 0.40
N PHE A 108 22.26 2.15 0.73
CA PHE A 108 22.50 3.36 -0.08
C PHE A 108 22.98 4.52 0.78
#